data_AF-I0WI75-F1
#
_entry.id   AF-I0WI75-F1
#
_cell.length_a   1.000
_cell.length_b   1.000
_cell.length_c   1.000
_cell.angle_alpha   90.00
_cell.angle_beta   90.00
_cell.angle_gamma   90.00
#
_symmetry.space_group_name_H-M   'P 1'
#
loop_
_entity.id
_entity.type
_entity.pdbx_description
1 polymer ?
#
loop_
_entity_poly.entity_id
_entity_poly.type
_entity_poly.pdbx_seq_one_letter_code
_entity_poly.pdbx_strand_id
1 'polypeptide(L)'
;MNRRKFITNTALGTAAVSTLYACVDNGHTVHKPLNGSKQLKPVVISTWNHGIPANEAAWNKLQSEGKALDAVEIGVMTAEADPKVMSVGYGGFPDREGKVTLDACIMDHKSNCGSVAFLQGIKHPIAVARKVMEDTPHVMLVGEGAKQFALEKGFKEENLLTEEAQKAYEKWLTTSDYKPVINIENHDTISMLALDKEGNLAGACTTSGAAWKMHGRVGDSPIIGAGLFLDNEVGAAAATGLGEAMMKTAGSAMVVELMRQGKSPEEACKEIVERIYRIYKDDPELAYLQVGFIALNKQGEYGAYCLRPGFNYAVQSSNKENTLFDATFKLS
;
A
#
# COMPACT_ATOMS: atom_id res chain seq x y z
N MET A 1 -58.06 1.00 27.96
CA MET A 1 -58.21 2.08 28.96
C MET A 1 -57.32 1.72 30.14
N ASN A 2 -56.43 2.56 30.70
CA ASN A 2 -56.28 3.99 30.60
C ASN A 2 -54.83 4.39 31.00
N ARG A 3 -54.25 5.32 30.25
CA ARG A 3 -53.06 6.10 30.64
C ARG A 3 -53.51 7.21 31.61
N ARG A 4 -52.61 7.62 32.53
CA ARG A 4 -52.51 8.92 33.25
C ARG A 4 -52.80 8.92 34.76
N LYS A 5 -52.03 9.81 35.41
CA LYS A 5 -51.98 10.27 36.81
C LYS A 5 -51.06 9.40 37.67
N PHE A 6 -49.89 9.88 38.07
CA PHE A 6 -49.82 10.96 39.05
C PHE A 6 -48.46 11.69 38.98
N ILE A 7 -48.46 12.95 38.52
CA ILE A 7 -47.50 13.98 38.93
C ILE A 7 -48.36 15.04 39.60
N THR A 8 -48.20 15.25 40.92
CA THR A 8 -48.17 16.56 41.61
C THR A 8 -48.18 16.37 43.12
N ASN A 9 -47.11 16.82 43.79
CA ASN A 9 -47.15 17.63 45.02
C ASN A 9 -45.71 18.08 45.42
N THR A 10 -45.34 19.25 44.89
CA THR A 10 -44.67 20.41 45.50
C THR A 10 -44.19 20.25 46.97
N ALA A 11 -42.88 20.20 47.26
CA ALA A 11 -41.94 21.29 47.56
C ALA A 11 -42.02 21.90 48.98
N LEU A 12 -40.94 21.74 49.77
CA LEU A 12 -40.12 22.79 50.44
C LEU A 12 -39.47 22.26 51.73
N GLY A 13 -38.13 22.38 51.80
CA GLY A 13 -37.34 22.09 53.00
C GLY A 13 -35.83 22.11 52.70
N THR A 14 -35.26 23.31 52.64
CA THR A 14 -33.85 23.63 52.38
C THR A 14 -32.89 23.17 53.49
N ALA A 15 -31.80 22.47 53.14
CA ALA A 15 -30.47 22.61 53.78
C ALA A 15 -29.37 21.90 52.94
N ALA A 16 -28.50 22.72 52.36
CA ALA A 16 -27.09 22.49 51.99
C ALA A 16 -26.56 21.05 51.81
N VAL A 17 -26.27 20.65 50.57
CA VAL A 17 -24.97 20.05 50.18
C VAL A 17 -24.63 20.50 48.76
N SER A 18 -23.69 21.43 48.65
CA SER A 18 -22.99 21.77 47.42
C SER A 18 -22.11 20.58 46.99
N THR A 19 -22.57 19.82 46.00
CA THR A 19 -21.69 19.03 45.13
C THR A 19 -21.94 19.48 43.70
N LEU A 20 -21.05 20.36 43.24
CA LEU A 20 -20.91 20.70 41.82
C LEU A 20 -20.63 19.39 41.08
N TYR A 21 -21.64 18.82 40.42
CA TYR A 21 -21.40 17.99 39.26
C TYR A 21 -20.80 18.93 38.20
N ALA A 22 -19.48 18.93 38.13
CA ALA A 22 -18.77 19.38 36.94
C ALA A 22 -19.22 18.45 35.81
N CYS A 23 -20.21 18.90 35.03
CA CYS A 23 -20.41 18.40 33.69
C CYS A 23 -19.13 18.73 32.92
N VAL A 24 -18.21 17.78 32.89
CA VAL A 24 -17.16 17.75 31.88
C VAL A 24 -17.90 17.43 30.59
N ASP A 25 -18.30 18.49 29.90
CA ASP A 25 -18.59 18.45 28.48
C ASP A 25 -17.28 18.03 27.82
N ASN A 26 -17.06 16.72 27.71
CA ASN A 26 -16.04 16.17 26.84
C ASN A 26 -16.52 16.51 25.43
N GLY A 27 -16.20 17.73 25.01
CA GLY A 27 -16.36 18.17 23.65
C GLY A 27 -15.75 17.09 22.79
N HIS A 28 -16.61 16.37 22.08
CA HIS A 28 -16.19 15.73 20.85
C HIS A 28 -15.67 16.87 19.99
N THR A 29 -14.36 17.07 20.02
CA THR A 29 -13.65 17.79 18.98
C THR A 29 -13.86 16.98 17.72
N VAL A 30 -15.01 17.17 17.08
CA VAL A 30 -15.13 17.02 15.64
C VAL A 30 -14.04 17.93 15.12
N HIS A 31 -12.94 17.33 14.67
CA HIS A 31 -11.90 18.07 13.97
C HIS A 31 -12.62 18.85 12.88
N LYS A 32 -12.74 20.17 13.07
CA LYS A 32 -13.16 21.07 12.01
C LYS A 32 -12.21 20.77 10.84
N PRO A 33 -12.73 20.58 9.62
CA PRO A 33 -11.86 20.47 8.46
C PRO A 33 -10.94 21.69 8.49
N LEU A 34 -9.63 21.45 8.38
CA LEU A 34 -8.63 22.52 8.28
C LEU A 34 -9.10 23.47 7.17
N ASN A 35 -9.55 24.65 7.58
CA ASN A 35 -10.12 25.66 6.71
C ASN A 35 -9.02 26.14 5.76
N GLY A 36 -9.22 25.98 4.45
CA GLY A 36 -8.70 26.91 3.44
C GLY A 36 -7.74 26.38 2.36
N SER A 37 -7.20 25.16 2.44
CA SER A 37 -6.39 24.64 1.32
C SER A 37 -7.30 24.05 0.24
N LYS A 38 -7.10 24.47 -1.01
CA LYS A 38 -7.78 23.88 -2.17
C LYS A 38 -7.28 22.44 -2.31
N GLN A 39 -8.19 21.47 -2.26
CA GLN A 39 -7.87 20.04 -2.44
C GLN A 39 -7.03 19.84 -3.71
N LEU A 40 -5.85 19.23 -3.57
CA LEU A 40 -4.97 18.92 -4.70
C LEU A 40 -5.49 17.64 -5.36
N LYS A 41 -6.07 17.77 -6.54
CA LYS A 41 -6.49 16.61 -7.35
C LYS A 41 -6.47 16.96 -8.85
N PRO A 42 -6.24 15.97 -9.74
CA PRO A 42 -5.81 14.61 -9.41
C PRO A 42 -4.35 14.56 -8.94
N VAL A 43 -3.99 13.50 -8.22
CA VAL A 43 -2.64 13.19 -7.72
C VAL A 43 -2.36 11.72 -7.94
N VAL A 44 -1.15 11.37 -8.36
CA VAL A 44 -0.64 10.01 -8.37
C VAL A 44 0.75 9.99 -7.75
N ILE A 45 1.00 9.00 -6.89
CA ILE A 45 2.30 8.76 -6.26
C ILE A 45 2.66 7.28 -6.37
N SER A 46 3.94 6.97 -6.53
CA SER A 46 4.42 5.60 -6.65
C SER A 46 5.82 5.41 -6.08
N THR A 47 6.14 4.18 -5.68
CA THR A 47 7.46 3.84 -5.15
C THR A 47 8.53 3.78 -6.27
N TRP A 48 9.76 4.16 -5.90
CA TRP A 48 10.99 4.01 -6.67
C TRP A 48 11.05 4.75 -8.02
N ASN A 49 12.16 4.57 -8.73
CA ASN A 49 12.47 5.23 -10.00
C ASN A 49 11.59 4.78 -11.17
N HIS A 50 11.24 3.49 -11.24
CA HIS A 50 10.26 2.95 -12.19
C HIS A 50 8.85 3.46 -11.91
N GLY A 51 8.65 4.17 -10.80
CA GLY A 51 7.48 5.01 -10.55
C GLY A 51 7.29 6.15 -11.56
N ILE A 52 8.36 6.66 -12.19
CA ILE A 52 8.23 7.72 -13.21
C ILE A 52 7.42 7.24 -14.43
N PRO A 53 7.83 6.20 -15.17
CA PRO A 53 7.02 5.72 -16.29
C PRO A 53 5.62 5.22 -15.85
N ALA A 54 5.51 4.65 -14.65
CA ALA A 54 4.23 4.23 -14.10
C ALA A 54 3.27 5.41 -13.87
N ASN A 55 3.76 6.49 -13.26
CA ASN A 55 3.00 7.72 -13.05
C ASN A 55 2.57 8.34 -14.38
N GLU A 56 3.40 8.32 -15.42
CA GLU A 56 3.03 8.84 -16.74
C GLU A 56 1.82 8.09 -17.32
N ALA A 57 1.82 6.76 -17.27
CA ALA A 57 0.70 5.95 -17.72
C ALA A 57 -0.56 6.19 -16.89
N ALA A 58 -0.44 6.23 -15.56
CA ALA A 58 -1.55 6.54 -14.67
C ALA A 58 -2.10 7.95 -14.90
N TRP A 59 -1.23 8.93 -15.12
CA TRP A 59 -1.60 10.33 -15.33
C TRP A 59 -2.40 10.52 -16.62
N ASN A 60 -2.02 9.87 -17.71
CA ASN A 60 -2.79 9.88 -18.96
C ASN A 60 -4.24 9.37 -18.74
N LYS A 61 -4.41 8.38 -17.85
CA LYS A 61 -5.74 7.89 -17.46
C LYS A 61 -6.49 8.90 -16.59
N LEU A 62 -5.84 9.54 -15.62
CA LEU A 62 -6.44 10.56 -14.75
C LEU A 62 -6.82 11.84 -15.52
N GLN A 63 -6.07 12.23 -16.56
CA GLN A 63 -6.35 13.41 -17.37
C GLN A 63 -7.63 13.25 -18.19
N SER A 64 -7.88 12.05 -18.72
CA SER A 64 -9.04 11.70 -19.54
C SER A 64 -10.32 11.39 -18.75
N GLU A 65 -10.44 11.93 -17.53
CA GLU A 65 -11.54 11.66 -16.58
C GLU A 65 -11.65 10.18 -16.15
N GLY A 66 -10.54 9.43 -16.25
CA GLY A 66 -10.46 8.07 -15.75
C GLY A 66 -10.53 7.98 -14.23
N LYS A 67 -11.08 6.87 -13.75
CA LYS A 67 -11.16 6.53 -12.33
C LYS A 67 -9.76 6.27 -11.77
N ALA A 68 -9.55 6.60 -10.49
CA ALA A 68 -8.30 6.29 -9.79
C ALA A 68 -7.93 4.80 -9.92
N LEU A 69 -8.91 3.90 -9.85
CA LEU A 69 -8.72 2.44 -9.97
C LEU A 69 -8.09 2.03 -11.30
N ASP A 70 -8.57 2.60 -12.42
CA ASP A 70 -8.03 2.29 -13.73
C ASP A 70 -6.62 2.87 -13.91
N ALA A 71 -6.36 4.02 -13.27
CA ALA A 71 -5.07 4.69 -13.32
C ALA A 71 -3.98 3.89 -12.58
N VAL A 72 -4.28 3.38 -11.37
CA VAL A 72 -3.30 2.59 -10.61
C VAL A 72 -3.03 1.23 -11.24
N GLU A 73 -4.04 0.60 -11.86
CA GLU A 73 -3.86 -0.65 -12.60
C GLU A 73 -2.91 -0.45 -13.79
N ILE A 74 -3.23 0.47 -14.71
CA ILE A 74 -2.40 0.67 -15.91
C ILE A 74 -1.01 1.21 -15.56
N GLY A 75 -0.91 2.00 -14.47
CA GLY A 75 0.35 2.52 -13.97
C GLY A 75 1.29 1.40 -13.54
N VAL A 76 0.88 0.51 -12.64
CA VAL A 76 1.79 -0.55 -12.17
C VAL A 76 2.04 -1.63 -13.22
N MET A 77 1.11 -1.83 -14.18
CA MET A 77 1.32 -2.73 -15.32
C MET A 77 2.52 -2.32 -16.19
N THR A 78 2.98 -1.06 -16.17
CA THR A 78 4.19 -0.66 -16.91
C THR A 78 5.43 -1.35 -16.36
N ALA A 79 5.54 -1.45 -15.03
CA ALA A 79 6.66 -2.13 -14.37
C ALA A 79 6.51 -3.64 -14.49
N GLU A 80 5.30 -4.20 -14.41
CA GLU A 80 5.07 -5.63 -14.65
C GLU A 80 5.45 -6.09 -16.05
N ALA A 81 5.39 -5.19 -17.05
CA ALA A 81 5.75 -5.48 -18.43
C ALA A 81 7.24 -5.27 -18.75
N ASP A 82 7.98 -4.54 -17.92
CA ASP A 82 9.36 -4.14 -18.21
C ASP A 82 10.36 -5.20 -17.70
N PRO A 83 11.02 -5.97 -18.59
CA PRO A 83 11.98 -7.00 -18.16
C PRO A 83 13.22 -6.43 -17.46
N LYS A 84 13.45 -5.11 -17.50
CA LYS A 84 14.52 -4.45 -16.77
C LYS A 84 14.18 -4.20 -15.29
N VAL A 85 12.90 -4.30 -14.92
CA VAL A 85 12.44 -4.19 -13.52
C VAL A 85 12.38 -5.59 -12.92
N MET A 86 13.51 -6.09 -12.42
CA MET A 86 13.65 -7.49 -11.96
C MET A 86 13.01 -7.81 -10.62
N SER A 87 12.20 -6.91 -10.09
CA SER A 87 11.47 -7.05 -8.83
C SER A 87 9.95 -7.03 -9.01
N VAL A 88 9.45 -6.90 -10.25
CA VAL A 88 8.02 -6.81 -10.57
C VAL A 88 7.71 -7.57 -11.86
N GLY A 89 6.72 -8.45 -11.85
CA GLY A 89 6.18 -9.06 -13.07
C GLY A 89 7.19 -9.83 -13.94
N TYR A 90 7.21 -9.53 -15.24
CA TYR A 90 8.06 -10.17 -16.25
C TYR A 90 9.54 -9.85 -16.04
N GLY A 91 10.40 -10.86 -15.99
CA GLY A 91 11.82 -10.69 -15.65
C GLY A 91 12.10 -10.61 -14.15
N GLY A 92 11.06 -10.69 -13.31
CA GLY A 92 11.19 -10.78 -11.86
C GLY A 92 12.09 -11.94 -11.42
N PHE A 93 12.96 -11.71 -10.43
CA PHE A 93 13.84 -12.77 -9.93
C PHE A 93 13.02 -13.95 -9.36
N PRO A 94 13.41 -15.19 -9.69
CA PRO A 94 12.68 -16.37 -9.25
C PRO A 94 12.92 -16.68 -7.77
N ASP A 95 12.13 -17.61 -7.26
CA ASP A 95 12.42 -18.30 -6.00
C ASP A 95 13.63 -19.23 -6.12
N ARG A 96 14.02 -19.87 -5.01
CA ARG A 96 15.17 -20.79 -4.99
C ARG A 96 15.01 -22.05 -5.85
N GLU A 97 13.81 -22.35 -6.34
CA GLU A 97 13.54 -23.44 -7.30
C GLU A 97 13.57 -22.97 -8.76
N GLY A 98 13.93 -21.71 -9.02
CA GLY A 98 13.99 -21.15 -10.36
C GLY A 98 12.60 -20.78 -10.92
N LYS A 99 11.57 -20.67 -10.07
CA LYS A 99 10.21 -20.33 -10.49
C LYS A 99 9.90 -18.87 -10.17
N VAL A 100 9.49 -18.11 -11.18
CA VAL A 100 9.01 -16.74 -11.01
C VAL A 100 7.59 -16.78 -10.46
N THR A 101 7.41 -16.27 -9.24
CA THR A 101 6.12 -16.27 -8.53
C THR A 101 5.78 -14.86 -8.09
N LEU A 102 4.58 -14.40 -8.43
CA LEU A 102 4.17 -13.01 -8.34
C LEU A 102 3.07 -12.80 -7.32
N ASP A 103 3.11 -11.64 -6.67
CA ASP A 103 2.20 -11.22 -5.62
C ASP A 103 1.64 -9.83 -5.99
N ALA A 104 0.31 -9.65 -5.95
CA ALA A 104 -0.30 -8.34 -6.18
C ALA A 104 -1.63 -8.18 -5.44
N CYS A 105 -1.95 -6.95 -5.03
CA CYS A 105 -3.30 -6.58 -4.62
C CYS A 105 -3.70 -5.18 -5.10
N ILE A 106 -5.00 -4.98 -5.21
CA ILE A 106 -5.63 -3.72 -5.64
C ILE A 106 -6.80 -3.40 -4.73
N MET A 107 -7.05 -2.11 -4.49
CA MET A 107 -8.15 -1.65 -3.65
C MET A 107 -8.78 -0.38 -4.21
N ASP A 108 -10.10 -0.27 -4.14
CA ASP A 108 -10.87 0.88 -4.62
C ASP A 108 -11.48 1.73 -3.49
N HIS A 109 -12.01 2.89 -3.87
CA HIS A 109 -12.66 3.87 -3.00
C HIS A 109 -13.91 3.37 -2.22
N LYS A 110 -14.42 2.17 -2.50
CA LYS A 110 -15.57 1.57 -1.80
C LYS A 110 -15.14 0.43 -0.88
N SER A 111 -13.83 0.30 -0.64
CA SER A 111 -13.23 -0.81 0.09
C SER A 111 -13.39 -2.16 -0.61
N ASN A 112 -13.71 -2.18 -1.92
CA ASN A 112 -13.55 -3.41 -2.69
C ASN A 112 -12.05 -3.67 -2.85
N CYS A 113 -11.65 -4.92 -2.71
CA CYS A 113 -10.27 -5.33 -2.89
C CYS A 113 -10.17 -6.69 -3.55
N GLY A 114 -9.04 -6.91 -4.20
CA GLY A 114 -8.70 -8.20 -4.79
C GLY A 114 -7.20 -8.42 -4.72
N SER A 115 -6.82 -9.69 -4.66
CA SER A 115 -5.46 -10.10 -4.41
C SER A 115 -5.15 -11.44 -5.07
N VAL A 116 -3.92 -11.55 -5.56
CA VAL A 116 -3.30 -12.82 -5.93
C VAL A 116 -1.94 -12.94 -5.26
N ALA A 117 -1.62 -14.13 -4.77
CA ALA A 117 -0.28 -14.41 -4.27
C ALA A 117 0.26 -15.70 -4.86
N PHE A 118 1.58 -15.77 -4.98
CA PHE A 118 2.28 -16.94 -5.50
C PHE A 118 1.81 -17.35 -6.91
N LEU A 119 1.39 -16.37 -7.73
CA LEU A 119 0.89 -16.59 -9.07
C LEU A 119 2.05 -16.85 -10.03
N GLN A 120 1.93 -17.87 -10.88
CA GLN A 120 2.93 -18.24 -11.87
C GLN A 120 2.39 -18.11 -13.28
N GLY A 121 3.28 -17.76 -14.22
CA GLY A 121 2.99 -17.78 -15.65
C GLY A 121 2.08 -16.67 -16.16
N ILE A 122 1.62 -15.73 -15.33
CA ILE A 122 0.76 -14.62 -15.75
C ILE A 122 1.52 -13.31 -15.58
N LYS A 123 1.75 -12.59 -16.69
CA LYS A 123 2.55 -11.36 -16.72
C LYS A 123 2.02 -10.25 -15.81
N HIS A 124 0.70 -10.09 -15.77
CA HIS A 124 0.03 -8.97 -15.10
C HIS A 124 -0.78 -9.42 -13.89
N PRO A 125 -0.14 -9.73 -12.74
CA PRO A 125 -0.84 -10.17 -11.54
C PRO A 125 -1.80 -9.10 -11.00
N ILE A 126 -1.53 -7.79 -11.17
CA ILE A 126 -2.46 -6.74 -10.71
C ILE A 126 -3.82 -6.82 -11.42
N ALA A 127 -3.82 -7.13 -12.72
CA ALA A 127 -5.05 -7.25 -13.50
C ALA A 127 -5.83 -8.51 -13.10
N VAL A 128 -5.12 -9.60 -12.71
CA VAL A 128 -5.79 -10.78 -12.11
C VAL A 128 -6.37 -10.43 -10.75
N ALA A 129 -5.64 -9.69 -9.91
CA ALA A 129 -6.15 -9.22 -8.61
C ALA A 129 -7.41 -8.36 -8.78
N ARG A 130 -7.46 -7.48 -9.79
CA ARG A 130 -8.68 -6.73 -10.14
C ARG A 130 -9.82 -7.66 -10.56
N LYS A 131 -9.55 -8.72 -11.32
CA LYS A 131 -10.57 -9.73 -11.66
C LYS A 131 -11.05 -10.54 -10.45
N VAL A 132 -10.19 -10.82 -9.47
CA VAL A 132 -10.62 -11.42 -8.20
C VAL A 132 -11.64 -10.49 -7.51
N MET A 133 -11.34 -9.19 -7.44
CA MET A 133 -12.22 -8.17 -6.85
C MET A 133 -13.58 -8.04 -7.56
N GLU A 134 -13.58 -7.98 -8.90
CA GLU A 134 -14.78 -7.66 -9.68
C GLU A 134 -15.66 -8.88 -9.98
N ASP A 135 -15.05 -10.06 -10.17
CA ASP A 135 -15.73 -11.21 -10.75
C ASP A 135 -15.92 -12.40 -9.78
N THR A 136 -15.54 -12.25 -8.51
CA THR A 136 -15.64 -13.32 -7.50
C THR A 136 -16.21 -12.80 -6.18
N PRO A 137 -16.77 -13.67 -5.32
CA PRO A 137 -17.14 -13.30 -3.95
C PRO A 137 -15.94 -13.32 -2.98
N HIS A 138 -14.72 -13.54 -3.48
CA HIS A 138 -13.50 -13.66 -2.70
C HIS A 138 -12.59 -12.47 -2.93
N VAL A 139 -11.68 -12.22 -1.99
CA VAL A 139 -10.73 -11.10 -2.06
C VAL A 139 -9.29 -11.54 -2.30
N MET A 140 -9.00 -12.84 -2.21
CA MET A 140 -7.64 -13.38 -2.39
C MET A 140 -7.67 -14.79 -2.95
N LEU A 141 -6.91 -15.03 -4.01
CA LEU A 141 -6.61 -16.38 -4.54
C LEU A 141 -5.10 -16.59 -4.54
N VAL A 142 -4.65 -17.84 -4.39
CA VAL A 142 -3.21 -18.13 -4.33
C VAL A 142 -2.80 -19.33 -5.19
N GLY A 143 -1.55 -19.31 -5.64
CA GLY A 143 -0.92 -20.44 -6.33
C GLY A 143 -1.70 -20.92 -7.55
N GLU A 144 -1.87 -22.25 -7.65
CA GLU A 144 -2.54 -22.89 -8.78
C GLU A 144 -3.99 -22.43 -8.95
N GLY A 145 -4.72 -22.18 -7.85
CA GLY A 145 -6.09 -21.66 -7.93
C GLY A 145 -6.17 -20.27 -8.53
N ALA A 146 -5.20 -19.39 -8.23
CA ALA A 146 -5.10 -18.08 -8.86
C ALA A 146 -4.77 -18.20 -10.36
N LYS A 147 -3.90 -19.14 -10.74
CA LYS A 147 -3.55 -19.39 -12.14
C LYS A 147 -4.75 -19.91 -12.94
N GLN A 148 -5.47 -20.90 -12.42
CA GLN A 148 -6.68 -21.43 -13.06
C GLN A 148 -7.70 -20.33 -13.31
N PHE A 149 -7.98 -19.52 -12.28
CA PHE A 149 -8.85 -18.37 -12.40
C PHE A 149 -8.37 -17.37 -13.46
N ALA A 150 -7.07 -17.05 -13.51
CA ALA A 150 -6.52 -16.17 -14.53
C ALA A 150 -6.75 -16.73 -15.95
N LEU A 151 -6.50 -18.02 -16.17
CA LEU A 151 -6.73 -18.64 -17.46
C LEU A 151 -8.21 -18.63 -17.87
N GLU A 152 -9.13 -18.86 -16.93
CA GLU A 152 -10.59 -18.74 -17.15
C GLU A 152 -11.01 -17.31 -17.54
N LYS A 153 -10.32 -16.30 -17.01
CA LYS A 153 -10.52 -14.88 -17.37
C LYS A 153 -9.81 -14.47 -18.66
N GLY A 154 -9.17 -15.40 -19.35
CA GLY A 154 -8.57 -15.20 -20.66
C GLY A 154 -7.13 -14.68 -20.65
N PHE A 155 -6.50 -14.58 -19.47
CA PHE A 155 -5.07 -14.31 -19.36
C PHE A 155 -4.28 -15.44 -20.01
N LYS A 156 -3.09 -15.12 -20.53
CA LYS A 156 -2.22 -16.07 -21.22
C LYS A 156 -1.09 -16.49 -20.31
N GLU A 157 -0.81 -17.79 -20.34
CA GLU A 157 0.38 -18.34 -19.72
C GLU A 157 1.62 -17.98 -20.56
N GLU A 158 2.63 -17.42 -19.91
CA GLU A 158 3.88 -16.99 -20.50
C GLU A 158 5.06 -17.44 -19.62
N ASN A 159 6.23 -17.68 -20.24
CA ASN A 159 7.45 -17.84 -19.46
C ASN A 159 7.90 -16.48 -18.95
N LEU A 160 7.88 -16.28 -17.63
CA LEU A 160 8.24 -15.02 -17.00
C LEU A 160 9.74 -14.90 -16.70
N LEU A 161 10.49 -16.01 -16.78
CA LEU A 161 11.91 -16.06 -16.49
C LEU A 161 12.70 -15.67 -17.74
N THR A 162 13.23 -14.45 -17.75
CA THR A 162 14.08 -13.93 -18.82
C THR A 162 15.48 -14.56 -18.76
N GLU A 163 16.22 -14.48 -19.87
CA GLU A 163 17.61 -14.94 -19.90
C GLU A 163 18.50 -14.23 -18.87
N GLU A 164 18.23 -12.95 -18.60
CA GLU A 164 18.99 -12.16 -17.64
C GLU A 164 18.70 -12.60 -16.19
N ALA A 165 17.43 -12.80 -15.84
CA ALA A 165 17.03 -13.36 -14.55
C ALA A 165 17.55 -14.79 -14.36
N GLN A 166 17.54 -15.60 -15.42
CA GLN A 166 18.13 -16.96 -15.42
C GLN A 166 19.63 -16.92 -15.12
N LYS A 167 20.40 -16.02 -15.77
CA LYS A 167 21.84 -15.86 -15.49
C LYS A 167 22.10 -15.42 -14.05
N ALA A 168 21.27 -14.50 -13.52
CA ALA A 168 21.36 -14.09 -12.12
C ALA A 168 21.08 -15.27 -11.17
N TYR A 169 20.10 -16.11 -11.49
CA TYR A 169 19.76 -17.31 -10.73
C TYR A 169 20.90 -18.33 -10.73
N GLU A 170 21.47 -18.64 -11.89
CA GLU A 170 22.61 -19.54 -12.03
C GLU A 170 23.83 -19.04 -11.25
N LYS A 171 24.08 -17.73 -11.27
CA LYS A 171 25.13 -17.11 -10.45
C LYS A 171 24.84 -17.28 -8.96
N TRP A 172 23.60 -17.06 -8.51
CA TRP A 172 23.23 -17.25 -7.12
C TRP A 172 23.39 -18.71 -6.66
N LEU A 173 23.03 -19.70 -7.50
CA LEU A 173 23.17 -21.12 -7.18
C LEU A 173 24.61 -21.53 -6.82
N THR A 174 25.63 -20.81 -7.33
CA THR A 174 27.04 -21.09 -7.00
C THR A 174 27.37 -20.95 -5.51
N THR A 175 26.67 -20.05 -4.79
CA THR A 175 26.83 -19.87 -3.34
C THR A 175 25.61 -20.35 -2.56
N SER A 176 24.41 -20.22 -3.14
CA SER A 176 23.12 -20.51 -2.52
C SER A 176 22.94 -19.83 -1.15
N ASP A 177 23.66 -18.73 -0.90
CA ASP A 177 23.59 -17.95 0.33
C ASP A 177 22.36 -17.04 0.25
N TYR A 178 21.26 -17.47 0.89
CA TYR A 178 20.05 -16.66 0.98
C TYR A 178 20.20 -15.62 2.08
N LYS A 179 20.36 -14.37 1.68
CA LYS A 179 20.25 -13.21 2.57
C LYS A 179 19.24 -12.25 1.95
N PRO A 180 18.12 -11.94 2.62
CA PRO A 180 17.11 -11.00 2.12
C PRO A 180 17.62 -9.56 2.29
N VAL A 181 18.76 -9.24 1.69
CA VAL A 181 19.33 -7.90 1.71
C VAL A 181 18.53 -7.03 0.77
N ILE A 182 17.80 -6.08 1.34
CA ILE A 182 17.01 -5.12 0.57
C ILE A 182 17.79 -3.83 0.49
N ASN A 183 18.16 -3.47 -0.74
CA ASN A 183 18.82 -2.21 -1.04
C ASN A 183 18.22 -1.62 -2.33
N ILE A 184 18.73 -0.45 -2.73
CA ILE A 184 18.31 0.29 -3.94
C ILE A 184 18.40 -0.58 -5.22
N GLU A 185 19.23 -1.62 -5.22
CA GLU A 185 19.48 -2.49 -6.38
C GLU A 185 18.79 -3.86 -6.28
N ASN A 186 18.23 -4.24 -5.11
CA ASN A 186 17.72 -5.58 -4.84
C ASN A 186 16.43 -5.53 -4.00
N HIS A 187 15.26 -5.53 -4.67
CA HIS A 187 13.89 -5.65 -4.12
C HIS A 187 13.06 -4.38 -4.05
N ASP A 188 12.79 -3.84 -5.22
CA ASP A 188 11.82 -2.77 -5.37
C ASP A 188 10.43 -3.31 -5.73
N THR A 189 9.50 -3.30 -4.80
CA THR A 189 8.08 -3.45 -5.11
C THR A 189 7.57 -2.15 -5.72
N ILE A 190 6.76 -2.22 -6.78
CA ILE A 190 5.99 -1.06 -7.22
C ILE A 190 4.65 -1.02 -6.48
N SER A 191 4.44 0.09 -5.81
CA SER A 191 3.19 0.46 -5.18
C SER A 191 2.77 1.81 -5.74
N MET A 192 1.48 1.98 -6.01
CA MET A 192 0.93 3.23 -6.54
C MET A 192 -0.37 3.59 -5.83
N LEU A 193 -0.51 4.87 -5.51
CA LEU A 193 -1.71 5.46 -4.93
C LEU A 193 -2.17 6.62 -5.82
N ALA A 194 -3.48 6.73 -6.06
CA ALA A 194 -4.04 7.82 -6.83
C ALA A 194 -5.28 8.41 -6.16
N LEU A 195 -5.44 9.73 -6.30
CA LEU A 195 -6.65 10.50 -6.01
C LEU A 195 -7.14 11.11 -7.33
N ASP A 196 -8.30 10.70 -7.81
CA ASP A 196 -8.85 11.22 -9.08
C ASP A 196 -9.57 12.57 -8.93
N LYS A 197 -10.10 13.09 -10.04
CA LYS A 197 -10.80 14.39 -10.10
C LYS A 197 -12.10 14.40 -9.27
N GLU A 198 -12.78 13.27 -9.16
CA GLU A 198 -13.95 13.11 -8.29
C GLU A 198 -13.54 13.12 -6.82
N GLY A 199 -12.25 12.89 -6.55
CA GLY A 199 -11.70 12.76 -5.23
C GLY A 199 -11.94 11.36 -4.70
N ASN A 200 -11.86 10.33 -5.54
CA ASN A 200 -11.86 8.92 -5.12
C ASN A 200 -10.41 8.41 -5.07
N LEU A 201 -10.11 7.63 -4.03
CA LEU A 201 -8.82 6.98 -3.85
C LEU A 201 -8.81 5.59 -4.49
N ALA A 202 -7.65 5.19 -5.01
CA ALA A 202 -7.36 3.80 -5.32
C ALA A 202 -5.89 3.52 -5.08
N GLY A 203 -5.56 2.24 -4.93
CA GLY A 203 -4.17 1.82 -4.86
C GLY A 203 -3.94 0.45 -5.45
N ALA A 204 -2.70 0.22 -5.87
CA ALA A 204 -2.21 -1.03 -6.42
C ALA A 204 -0.81 -1.32 -5.85
N CYS A 205 -0.51 -2.59 -5.62
CA CYS A 205 0.79 -3.06 -5.17
C CYS A 205 1.10 -4.39 -5.88
N THR A 206 2.29 -4.51 -6.49
CA THR A 206 2.68 -5.70 -7.26
C THR A 206 4.19 -5.94 -7.21
N THR A 207 4.60 -7.20 -7.13
CA THR A 207 6.00 -7.61 -6.94
C THR A 207 6.26 -9.05 -7.42
N SER A 208 7.51 -9.39 -7.71
CA SER A 208 7.99 -10.77 -7.77
C SER A 208 8.50 -11.28 -6.40
N GLY A 209 8.52 -10.41 -5.38
CA GLY A 209 8.94 -10.71 -4.02
C GLY A 209 10.46 -10.72 -3.83
N ALA A 210 10.91 -11.26 -2.69
CA ALA A 210 12.33 -11.43 -2.41
C ALA A 210 12.96 -12.45 -3.38
N ALA A 211 14.15 -12.14 -3.89
CA ALA A 211 14.87 -12.99 -4.84
C ALA A 211 15.32 -14.23 -4.09
N TRP A 212 15.26 -15.37 -4.76
CA TRP A 212 15.69 -16.64 -4.19
C TRP A 212 14.89 -17.03 -2.94
N LYS A 213 13.71 -16.44 -2.76
CA LYS A 213 12.80 -16.76 -1.65
C LYS A 213 12.52 -18.26 -1.60
N MET A 214 12.10 -18.76 -0.44
CA MET A 214 11.58 -20.13 -0.36
C MET A 214 10.36 -20.28 -1.28
N HIS A 215 10.25 -21.41 -1.97
CA HIS A 215 9.05 -21.75 -2.73
C HIS A 215 7.83 -21.69 -1.80
N GLY A 216 6.83 -20.90 -2.17
CA GLY A 216 5.64 -20.62 -1.38
C GLY A 216 5.71 -19.37 -0.50
N ARG A 217 6.84 -18.67 -0.42
CA ARG A 217 6.94 -17.42 0.36
C ARG A 217 6.09 -16.32 -0.28
N VAL A 218 5.25 -15.70 0.54
CA VAL A 218 4.42 -14.54 0.20
C VAL A 218 4.86 -13.34 1.04
N GLY A 219 5.00 -12.18 0.41
CA GLY A 219 5.35 -10.91 1.06
C GLY A 219 4.13 -10.11 1.54
N ASP A 220 4.35 -8.82 1.79
CA ASP A 220 3.31 -7.86 2.17
C ASP A 220 2.47 -7.38 0.98
N SER A 221 3.04 -7.36 -0.22
CA SER A 221 2.43 -6.78 -1.42
C SER A 221 1.03 -7.30 -1.80
N PRO A 222 0.66 -8.57 -1.58
CA PRO A 222 -0.69 -9.04 -1.86
C PRO A 222 -1.62 -8.96 -0.64
N ILE A 223 -1.16 -8.44 0.51
CA ILE A 223 -1.89 -8.46 1.77
C ILE A 223 -2.44 -7.06 2.05
N ILE A 224 -3.77 -6.94 1.92
CA ILE A 224 -4.50 -5.72 2.30
C ILE A 224 -4.27 -5.43 3.78
N GLY A 225 -3.81 -4.22 4.07
CA GLY A 225 -3.42 -3.76 5.41
C GLY A 225 -1.91 -3.86 5.69
N ALA A 226 -1.17 -4.70 4.97
CA ALA A 226 0.29 -4.76 5.07
C ALA A 226 0.94 -3.94 3.95
N GLY A 227 0.90 -4.43 2.71
CA GLY A 227 1.52 -3.78 1.56
C GLY A 227 0.70 -2.61 1.01
N LEU A 228 -0.63 -2.69 1.06
CA LEU A 228 -1.54 -1.65 0.59
C LEU A 228 -2.75 -1.53 1.51
N PHE A 229 -3.17 -0.30 1.81
CA PHE A 229 -4.45 -0.06 2.46
C PHE A 229 -4.99 1.32 2.10
N LEU A 230 -6.30 1.44 1.97
CA LEU A 230 -6.95 2.74 1.83
C LEU A 230 -8.31 2.79 2.49
N ASP A 231 -8.66 3.98 2.97
CA ASP A 231 -10.00 4.36 3.37
C ASP A 231 -10.35 5.67 2.65
N ASN A 232 -11.45 5.66 1.91
CA ASN A 232 -11.81 6.78 1.05
C ASN A 232 -12.26 8.04 1.81
N GLU A 233 -12.46 7.97 3.12
CA GLU A 233 -12.73 9.13 3.99
C GLU A 233 -11.44 9.72 4.59
N VAL A 234 -10.33 8.97 4.54
CA VAL A 234 -9.08 9.35 5.22
C VAL A 234 -7.93 9.55 4.22
N GLY A 235 -7.55 8.48 3.53
CA GLY A 235 -6.29 8.38 2.81
C GLY A 235 -5.93 6.96 2.43
N ALA A 236 -4.82 6.84 1.72
CA ALA A 236 -4.24 5.58 1.28
C ALA A 236 -2.76 5.53 1.68
N ALA A 237 -2.25 4.34 1.95
CA ALA A 237 -0.85 4.08 2.19
C ALA A 237 -0.42 2.80 1.47
N ALA A 238 0.82 2.78 1.00
CA ALA A 238 1.43 1.61 0.43
C ALA A 238 2.89 1.49 0.85
N ALA A 239 3.38 0.26 0.88
CA ALA A 239 4.66 -0.11 1.44
C ALA A 239 5.61 -0.66 0.36
N THR A 240 6.90 -0.67 0.71
CA THR A 240 7.96 -1.38 -0.01
C THR A 240 9.08 -1.77 0.95
N GLY A 241 9.86 -2.78 0.59
CA GLY A 241 11.01 -3.27 1.37
C GLY A 241 10.75 -4.66 1.96
N LEU A 242 11.20 -4.90 3.19
CA LEU A 242 11.13 -6.24 3.79
C LEU A 242 9.70 -6.56 4.20
N GLY A 243 9.00 -7.32 3.35
CA GLY A 243 7.59 -7.65 3.56
C GLY A 243 7.29 -8.27 4.92
N GLU A 244 8.21 -9.07 5.48
CA GLU A 244 8.07 -9.64 6.82
C GLU A 244 7.91 -8.57 7.90
N ALA A 245 8.61 -7.44 7.80
CA ALA A 245 8.47 -6.34 8.75
C ALA A 245 7.15 -5.58 8.57
N MET A 246 6.68 -5.41 7.33
CA MET A 246 5.40 -4.78 7.02
C MET A 246 4.22 -5.62 7.52
N MET A 247 4.27 -6.93 7.31
CA MET A 247 3.25 -7.87 7.78
C MET A 247 3.17 -7.92 9.31
N LYS A 248 4.32 -8.01 10.00
CA LYS A 248 4.36 -8.04 11.48
C LYS A 248 3.77 -6.78 12.14
N THR A 249 3.63 -5.68 11.40
CA THR A 249 3.16 -4.40 11.92
C THR A 249 1.84 -3.90 11.33
N ALA A 250 1.23 -4.64 10.39
CA ALA A 250 0.09 -4.18 9.60
C ALA A 250 0.34 -2.76 9.03
N GLY A 251 1.51 -2.59 8.41
CA GLY A 251 2.13 -1.30 8.11
C GLY A 251 1.18 -0.28 7.48
N SER A 252 0.69 -0.55 6.27
CA SER A 252 -0.15 0.40 5.52
C SER A 252 -1.48 0.71 6.22
N ALA A 253 -2.12 -0.27 6.87
CA ALA A 253 -3.33 -0.01 7.67
C ALA A 253 -3.04 0.95 8.83
N MET A 254 -1.91 0.76 9.52
CA MET A 254 -1.54 1.64 10.63
C MET A 254 -1.15 3.04 10.17
N VAL A 255 -0.54 3.21 8.99
CA VAL A 255 -0.30 4.53 8.41
C VAL A 255 -1.62 5.26 8.13
N VAL A 256 -2.60 4.58 7.53
CA VAL A 256 -3.94 5.18 7.29
C VAL A 256 -4.64 5.52 8.60
N GLU A 257 -4.57 4.66 9.61
CA GLU A 257 -5.18 4.93 10.91
C GLU A 257 -4.53 6.11 11.63
N LEU A 258 -3.23 6.31 11.49
CA LEU A 258 -2.56 7.50 12.00
C LEU A 258 -2.99 8.78 11.27
N MET A 259 -3.22 8.71 9.95
CA MET A 259 -3.83 9.82 9.22
C MET A 259 -5.26 10.11 9.71
N ARG A 260 -6.04 9.08 10.05
CA ARG A 260 -7.38 9.25 10.66
C ARG A 260 -7.30 10.02 11.98
N GLN A 261 -6.23 9.81 12.73
CA GLN A 261 -5.95 10.50 14.00
C GLN A 261 -5.38 11.92 13.81
N GLY A 262 -5.33 12.42 12.58
CA GLY A 262 -4.95 13.80 12.26
C GLY A 262 -3.47 14.00 11.95
N LYS A 263 -2.68 12.92 11.82
CA LYS A 263 -1.30 13.04 11.32
C LYS A 263 -1.28 13.36 9.83
N SER A 264 -0.30 14.14 9.38
CA SER A 264 -0.02 14.27 7.95
C SER A 264 0.48 12.93 7.37
N PRO A 265 0.41 12.73 6.04
CA PRO A 265 0.91 11.52 5.38
C PRO A 265 2.37 11.18 5.75
N GLU A 266 3.28 12.15 5.74
CA GLU A 266 4.69 11.91 6.10
C GLU A 266 4.86 11.54 7.57
N GLU A 267 4.19 12.24 8.49
CA GLU A 267 4.24 11.94 9.93
C GLU A 267 3.67 10.55 10.24
N ALA A 268 2.62 10.14 9.54
CA ALA A 268 2.03 8.81 9.65
C ALA A 268 3.01 7.73 9.17
N CYS A 269 3.64 7.91 8.01
CA CYS A 269 4.69 7.02 7.51
C CYS A 269 5.85 6.91 8.52
N LYS A 270 6.33 8.06 9.01
CA LYS A 270 7.45 8.14 9.96
C LYS A 270 7.19 7.35 11.24
N GLU A 271 6.02 7.51 11.85
CA GLU A 271 5.65 6.82 13.09
C GLU A 271 5.72 5.30 12.95
N ILE A 272 5.28 4.75 11.81
CA ILE A 272 5.30 3.30 11.55
C ILE A 272 6.70 2.80 11.26
N VAL A 273 7.49 3.53 10.46
CA VAL A 273 8.91 3.19 10.27
C VAL A 273 9.67 3.20 11.60
N GLU A 274 9.45 4.20 12.46
CA GLU A 274 10.08 4.24 13.77
C GLU A 274 9.60 3.11 14.70
N ARG A 275 8.35 2.69 14.58
CA ARG A 275 7.84 1.49 15.28
C ARG A 275 8.58 0.24 14.81
N ILE A 276 8.74 0.05 13.51
CA ILE A 276 9.51 -1.07 12.94
C ILE A 276 10.97 -1.00 13.45
N TYR A 277 11.61 0.16 13.39
CA TYR A 277 12.95 0.34 13.94
C TYR A 277 13.05 -0.11 15.40
N ARG A 278 12.10 0.28 16.27
CA ARG A 278 12.09 -0.12 17.68
C ARG A 278 11.95 -1.64 17.89
N ILE A 279 11.28 -2.34 16.98
CA ILE A 279 11.14 -3.81 17.01
C ILE A 279 12.49 -4.47 16.67
N TYR A 280 13.20 -3.93 15.68
CA TYR A 280 14.42 -4.55 15.14
C TYR A 280 15.73 -3.96 15.68
N LYS A 281 15.70 -2.92 16.53
CA LYS A 281 16.92 -2.18 16.95
C LYS A 281 18.02 -3.06 17.57
N ASP A 282 17.64 -4.16 18.21
CA ASP A 282 18.54 -5.12 18.86
C ASP A 282 18.64 -6.44 18.06
N ASP A 283 18.01 -6.50 16.89
CA ASP A 283 17.94 -7.69 16.03
C ASP A 283 19.06 -7.63 14.97
N PRO A 284 19.83 -8.73 14.76
CA PRO A 284 20.82 -8.80 13.69
C PRO A 284 20.27 -8.49 12.28
N GLU A 285 18.98 -8.73 12.03
CA GLU A 285 18.30 -8.43 10.77
C GLU A 285 18.31 -6.93 10.44
N LEU A 286 18.44 -6.05 11.45
CA LEU A 286 18.51 -4.61 11.24
C LEU A 286 19.60 -4.22 10.24
N ALA A 287 20.72 -4.95 10.21
CA ALA A 287 21.86 -4.67 9.34
C ALA A 287 21.47 -4.58 7.86
N TYR A 288 20.43 -5.31 7.44
CA TYR A 288 19.97 -5.36 6.05
C TYR A 288 18.48 -5.02 5.88
N LEU A 289 17.80 -4.67 6.98
CA LEU A 289 16.41 -4.22 6.95
C LEU A 289 16.29 -2.89 6.20
N GLN A 290 15.38 -2.85 5.24
CA GLN A 290 14.86 -1.63 4.63
C GLN A 290 13.34 -1.72 4.58
N VAL A 291 12.70 -0.63 4.95
CA VAL A 291 11.24 -0.44 4.90
C VAL A 291 10.95 0.98 4.47
N GLY A 292 9.94 1.17 3.63
CA GLY A 292 9.47 2.49 3.21
C GLY A 292 7.95 2.49 3.03
N PHE A 293 7.35 3.64 3.29
CA PHE A 293 5.94 3.90 3.01
C PHE A 293 5.78 5.16 2.17
N ILE A 294 4.80 5.13 1.29
CA ILE A 294 4.18 6.31 0.68
C ILE A 294 2.75 6.43 1.18
N ALA A 295 2.27 7.65 1.36
CA ALA A 295 0.90 7.92 1.76
C ALA A 295 0.32 9.13 1.03
N LEU A 296 -1.00 9.10 0.81
CA LEU A 296 -1.79 10.13 0.14
C LEU A 296 -3.11 10.30 0.91
N ASN A 297 -3.43 11.50 1.40
CA ASN A 297 -4.68 11.74 2.11
C ASN A 297 -5.77 12.34 1.20
N LYS A 298 -6.93 12.58 1.80
CA LYS A 298 -8.09 13.10 1.08
C LYS A 298 -7.94 14.53 0.57
N GLN A 299 -7.05 15.32 1.15
CA GLN A 299 -6.76 16.67 0.71
C GLN A 299 -5.79 16.69 -0.48
N GLY A 300 -5.24 15.53 -0.87
CA GLY A 300 -4.20 15.40 -1.88
C GLY A 300 -2.81 15.70 -1.34
N GLU A 301 -2.67 15.83 -0.02
CA GLU A 301 -1.37 15.89 0.63
C GLU A 301 -0.76 14.49 0.57
N TYR A 302 0.55 14.43 0.39
CA TYR A 302 1.29 13.18 0.25
C TYR A 302 2.59 13.26 1.05
N GLY A 303 3.18 12.10 1.33
CA GLY A 303 4.41 12.01 2.07
C GLY A 303 4.99 10.62 2.05
N ALA A 304 6.28 10.52 2.36
CA ALA A 304 6.99 9.26 2.40
C ALA A 304 8.04 9.27 3.51
N TYR A 305 8.31 8.11 4.09
CA TYR A 305 9.38 7.94 5.07
C TYR A 305 9.94 6.51 4.97
N CYS A 306 11.24 6.35 5.21
CA CYS A 306 11.91 5.06 5.15
C CYS A 306 12.92 4.83 6.28
N LEU A 307 13.37 3.59 6.42
CA LEU A 307 14.34 3.25 7.46
C LEU A 307 15.75 3.72 7.10
N ARG A 308 16.17 3.49 5.85
CA ARG A 308 17.52 3.80 5.34
C ARG A 308 17.45 4.72 4.11
N PRO A 309 18.49 5.54 3.84
CA PRO A 309 18.55 6.38 2.65
C PRO A 309 18.49 5.55 1.36
N GLY A 310 18.16 6.22 0.25
CA GLY A 310 18.10 5.62 -1.08
C GLY A 310 16.72 5.16 -1.53
N PHE A 311 15.71 5.24 -0.65
CA PHE A 311 14.32 5.09 -1.08
C PHE A 311 13.81 6.39 -1.71
N ASN A 312 13.34 6.27 -2.95
CA ASN A 312 12.72 7.34 -3.70
C ASN A 312 11.25 7.05 -3.98
N TYR A 313 10.48 8.10 -4.26
CA TYR A 313 9.10 7.99 -4.73
C TYR A 313 8.80 9.06 -5.77
N ALA A 314 8.01 8.68 -6.78
CA ALA A 314 7.60 9.58 -7.85
C ALA A 314 6.24 10.20 -7.54
N VAL A 315 6.07 11.49 -7.87
CA VAL A 315 4.82 12.22 -7.69
C VAL A 315 4.47 12.97 -8.95
N GLN A 316 3.21 12.87 -9.37
CA GLN A 316 2.64 13.72 -10.41
C GLN A 316 1.27 14.25 -9.97
N SER A 317 1.02 15.54 -10.20
CA SER A 317 -0.25 16.18 -9.82
C SER A 317 -0.56 17.37 -10.73
N SER A 318 -1.73 17.99 -10.55
CA SER A 318 -2.18 19.08 -11.43
C SER A 318 -1.29 20.32 -11.41
N ASN A 319 -0.44 20.47 -10.39
CA ASN A 319 0.50 21.59 -10.25
C ASN A 319 1.97 21.14 -10.20
N LYS A 320 2.26 19.87 -10.46
CA LYS A 320 3.61 19.32 -10.37
C LYS A 320 3.83 18.28 -11.47
N GLU A 321 4.85 18.54 -12.29
CA GLU A 321 5.35 17.57 -13.26
C GLU A 321 5.83 16.30 -12.58
N ASN A 322 5.88 15.19 -13.32
CA ASN A 322 6.28 13.90 -12.77
C ASN A 322 7.73 13.97 -12.24
N THR A 323 7.88 13.97 -10.92
CA THR A 323 9.14 14.28 -10.24
C THR A 323 9.46 13.19 -9.23
N LEU A 324 10.73 12.79 -9.18
CA LEU A 324 11.26 11.84 -8.20
C LEU A 324 11.75 12.59 -6.96
N PHE A 325 11.36 12.12 -5.77
CA PHE A 325 11.76 12.67 -4.48
C PHE A 325 12.52 11.62 -3.67
N ASP A 326 13.57 12.04 -2.96
CA ASP A 326 14.17 11.25 -1.89
C ASP A 326 13.26 11.29 -0.65
N ALA A 327 12.95 10.12 -0.09
CA ALA A 327 12.21 10.07 1.17
C ALA A 327 13.12 10.46 2.35
N THR A 328 12.53 11.07 3.37
CA THR A 328 13.20 11.27 4.66
C THR A 328 13.37 9.92 5.36
N PHE A 329 14.45 9.76 6.13
CA PHE A 329 14.85 8.46 6.67
C PHE A 329 15.25 8.48 8.15
N LYS A 330 15.26 7.30 8.78
CA LYS A 330 15.60 7.14 10.21
C LYS A 330 17.10 6.95 10.47
N LEU A 331 17.74 6.04 9.73
CA LEU A 331 19.13 5.61 9.95
C LEU A 331 20.03 6.21 8.88
N SER A 332 21.04 6.96 9.30
CA SER A 332 22.15 7.44 8.48
C SER A 332 23.32 6.48 8.53
#